data_AF-A0A2S6HJ16-F1
#
_entry.id   AF-A0A2S6HJ16-F1
#
_cell.length_a   1.000
_cell.length_b   1.000
_cell.length_c   1.000
_cell.angle_alpha   90.00
_cell.angle_beta   90.00
_cell.angle_gamma   90.00
#
_symmetry.space_group_name_H-M   'P 1'
#
loop_
_entity.id
_entity.type
_entity.pdbx_description
1 polymer ?
#
loop_
_entity_poly.entity_id
_entity_poly.type
_entity_poly.pdbx_seq_one_letter_code
_entity_poly.pdbx_strand_id
1 'polypeptide(L)'
;MPFNVLDAISVEERLNFAQNFAVARPTVLDTIFPDIKTQHFKAEYYRLMQGQNLPTPAFVHALDTEAHIGTRPTFEKVLTEKLFIKEKINQSEQLQMYITNGVPDDDGLIKWVFDDMGRLSDSVVTRTKIAKGNLMSTGIMKIKENNLDMTIDFGIPAEQKINFGNWSDPEYDIFSDIQKAVKILKDQGKIANRMLTSDTQVQRIRKNKSMQIAIYGATNVGKLVTMAELQRMLQEEFKLQVISCDEMFAYVNSSGTKANNRYFDEDKVTFYTADVSGSAGIGLWGPTPEEAEYAAFQEALEKMFVTVTMWSTQDPVAKWTKASGMFIPVLPDPYGIVIATVLTGSGTLGTLTVNSVAGTASGDTKVTITPAKSSGNLYKYKIADAATTVIYGQNVQTWSAWDGSADITATTGKIITIVECDSTYKAIKAGNTTVTAKA
;
A
#
# COMPACT_ATOMS: atom_id res chain seq x y z
N MET A 1 21.90 -45.81 19.15
CA MET A 1 21.27 -44.50 19.41
C MET A 1 20.70 -44.04 18.09
N PRO A 2 19.40 -43.69 17.99
CA PRO A 2 18.87 -43.14 16.74
C PRO A 2 19.64 -41.87 16.39
N PHE A 3 19.99 -41.70 15.12
CA PHE A 3 20.68 -40.51 14.62
C PHE A 3 19.86 -39.26 14.95
N ASN A 4 20.46 -38.30 15.65
CA ASN A 4 19.80 -37.05 15.97
C ASN A 4 20.19 -35.99 14.93
N VAL A 5 19.43 -35.95 13.85
CA VAL A 5 19.55 -35.01 12.72
C VAL A 5 19.82 -33.58 13.19
N LEU A 6 19.19 -33.16 14.29
CA LEU A 6 19.26 -31.78 14.79
C LEU A 6 20.49 -31.51 15.65
N ASP A 7 21.14 -32.54 16.20
CA ASP A 7 22.45 -32.41 16.87
C ASP A 7 23.61 -32.54 15.86
N ALA A 8 23.33 -33.06 14.65
CA ALA A 8 24.29 -33.13 13.55
C ALA A 8 24.50 -31.77 12.88
N ILE A 9 23.51 -30.86 12.94
CA ILE A 9 23.64 -29.49 12.41
C ILE A 9 24.39 -28.61 13.42
N SER A 10 25.65 -28.34 13.09
CA SER A 10 26.56 -27.53 13.89
C SER A 10 26.20 -26.03 13.88
N VAL A 11 26.83 -25.28 14.79
CA VAL A 11 26.79 -23.80 14.78
C VAL A 11 27.38 -23.26 13.46
N GLU A 12 28.45 -23.87 12.96
CA GLU A 12 29.16 -23.48 11.73
C GLU A 12 28.29 -23.67 10.49
N GLU A 13 27.54 -24.78 10.39
CA GLU A 13 26.64 -25.02 9.26
C GLU A 13 25.45 -24.05 9.23
N ARG A 14 24.88 -23.71 10.40
CA ARG A 14 23.86 -22.67 10.50
C ARG A 14 24.38 -21.30 10.10
N LEU A 15 25.59 -20.97 10.55
CA LEU A 15 26.26 -19.72 10.19
C LEU A 15 26.51 -19.66 8.68
N ASN A 16 27.02 -20.74 8.09
CA ASN A 16 27.27 -20.85 6.66
C ASN A 16 25.96 -20.70 5.85
N PHE A 17 24.88 -21.36 6.27
CA PHE A 17 23.56 -21.17 5.67
C PHE A 17 23.12 -19.69 5.74
N ALA A 18 23.20 -19.08 6.92
CA ALA A 18 22.72 -17.72 7.16
C ALA A 18 23.54 -16.65 6.42
N GLN A 19 24.85 -16.88 6.22
CA GLN A 19 25.71 -16.04 5.37
C GLN A 19 25.35 -16.12 3.88
N ASN A 20 24.98 -17.31 3.41
CA ASN A 20 24.73 -17.57 1.99
C ASN A 20 23.24 -17.46 1.60
N PHE A 21 22.36 -17.23 2.58
CA PHE A 21 20.96 -16.96 2.32
C PHE A 21 20.79 -15.60 1.64
N ALA A 22 20.49 -15.63 0.34
CA ALA A 22 20.23 -14.42 -0.41
C ALA A 22 18.95 -13.75 0.10
N VAL A 23 19.02 -12.48 0.48
CA VAL A 23 17.84 -11.64 0.78
C VAL A 23 17.41 -10.82 -0.42
N ALA A 24 18.36 -10.40 -1.25
CA ALA A 24 18.05 -9.72 -2.51
C ALA A 24 17.17 -10.61 -3.39
N ARG A 25 16.05 -10.06 -3.83
CA ARG A 25 15.14 -10.69 -4.80
C ARG A 25 14.96 -9.70 -5.95
N PRO A 26 14.77 -10.16 -7.20
CA PRO A 26 14.57 -9.28 -8.35
C PRO A 26 13.14 -8.73 -8.37
N THR A 27 12.73 -8.06 -7.30
CA THR A 27 11.41 -7.45 -7.15
C THR A 27 11.47 -5.94 -7.32
N VAL A 28 10.33 -5.33 -7.63
CA VAL A 28 10.21 -3.87 -7.74
C VAL A 28 10.52 -3.21 -6.41
N LEU A 29 9.97 -3.72 -5.30
CA LEU A 29 10.15 -3.13 -3.97
C LEU A 29 11.60 -3.23 -3.47
N ASP A 30 12.31 -4.30 -3.80
CA ASP A 30 13.73 -4.45 -3.43
C ASP A 30 14.66 -3.58 -4.30
N THR A 31 14.21 -3.20 -5.50
CA THR A 31 14.91 -2.20 -6.33
C THR A 31 14.72 -0.78 -5.78
N ILE A 32 13.52 -0.48 -5.25
CA ILE A 32 13.21 0.83 -4.65
C ILE A 32 13.90 0.99 -3.29
N PHE A 33 13.97 -0.07 -2.51
CA PHE A 33 14.63 -0.11 -1.19
C PHE A 33 15.67 -1.26 -1.15
N PRO A 34 16.85 -1.06 -1.75
CA PRO A 34 17.94 -2.02 -1.68
C PRO A 34 18.36 -2.27 -0.22
N ASP A 35 18.69 -3.51 0.10
CA ASP A 35 18.99 -3.94 1.46
C ASP A 35 20.45 -3.65 1.85
N ILE A 36 20.65 -3.01 3.01
CA ILE A 36 21.97 -2.72 3.59
C ILE A 36 21.95 -3.15 5.05
N LYS A 37 22.98 -3.91 5.46
CA LYS A 37 23.20 -4.27 6.87
C LYS A 37 24.16 -3.30 7.55
N THR A 38 23.89 -2.96 8.79
CA THR A 38 24.77 -2.14 9.63
C THR A 38 24.75 -2.61 11.09
N GLN A 39 25.90 -2.55 11.75
CA GLN A 39 26.02 -2.78 13.19
C GLN A 39 25.53 -1.56 14.00
N HIS A 40 25.63 -0.36 13.42
CA HIS A 40 25.25 0.91 14.05
C HIS A 40 23.89 1.41 13.55
N PHE A 41 22.88 0.54 13.64
CA PHE A 41 21.54 0.74 13.09
C PHE A 41 20.92 2.12 13.35
N LYS A 42 21.01 2.61 14.60
CA LYS A 42 20.45 3.92 14.96
C LYS A 42 21.20 5.07 14.28
N ALA A 43 22.54 5.04 14.32
CA ALA A 43 23.36 6.11 13.75
C ALA A 43 23.20 6.19 12.24
N GLU A 44 23.12 5.03 11.58
CA GLU A 44 22.93 4.95 10.14
C GLU A 44 21.54 5.45 9.72
N TYR A 45 20.48 5.06 10.43
CA TYR A 45 19.14 5.61 10.21
C TYR A 45 19.14 7.14 10.29
N TYR A 46 19.76 7.72 11.32
CA TYR A 46 19.86 9.18 11.44
C TYR A 46 20.65 9.82 10.32
N ARG A 47 21.77 9.23 9.89
CA ARG A 47 22.58 9.73 8.78
C ARG A 47 21.77 9.80 7.49
N LEU A 48 20.99 8.76 7.21
CA LEU A 48 20.17 8.68 6.01
C LEU A 48 19.05 9.72 5.99
N MET A 49 18.39 9.95 7.13
CA MET A 49 17.33 10.98 7.24
C MET A 49 17.84 12.43 7.12
N GLN A 50 19.14 12.68 7.25
CA GLN A 50 19.71 14.04 7.20
C GLN A 50 20.08 14.53 5.79
N GLY A 51 20.05 13.64 4.79
CA GLY A 51 20.80 13.83 3.55
C GLY A 51 20.30 14.90 2.58
N GLN A 52 19.08 15.45 2.71
CA GLN A 52 18.44 16.12 1.56
C GLN A 52 17.58 17.36 1.86
N ASN A 53 18.01 18.23 2.76
CA ASN A 53 17.45 19.59 2.82
C ASN A 53 17.84 20.38 1.55
N LEU A 54 16.90 21.14 0.99
CA LEU A 54 17.20 22.08 -0.11
C LEU A 54 18.33 23.03 0.32
N PRO A 55 19.26 23.38 -0.58
CA PRO A 55 20.31 24.33 -0.26
C PRO A 55 19.68 25.68 0.13
N THR A 56 19.94 26.13 1.35
CA THR A 56 19.52 27.45 1.82
C THR A 56 20.56 28.48 1.37
N PRO A 57 20.16 29.57 0.71
CA PRO A 57 21.11 30.62 0.33
C PRO A 57 21.71 31.28 1.59
N ALA A 58 22.99 31.60 1.55
CA ALA A 58 23.60 32.48 2.55
C ALA A 58 23.08 33.91 2.35
N PHE A 59 22.93 34.67 3.44
CA PHE A 59 22.57 36.08 3.35
C PHE A 59 23.75 36.91 2.83
N VAL A 60 23.46 37.91 2.00
CA VAL A 60 24.44 38.91 1.57
C VAL A 60 24.52 39.98 2.65
N HIS A 61 25.71 40.15 3.22
CA HIS A 61 25.97 41.11 4.28
C HIS A 61 26.64 42.38 3.72
N ALA A 62 26.39 43.53 4.33
CA ALA A 62 27.15 44.75 4.04
C ALA A 62 28.59 44.61 4.57
N LEU A 63 29.54 45.29 3.93
CA LEU A 63 30.90 45.40 4.45
C LEU A 63 30.85 45.95 5.90
N ASP A 64 31.61 45.35 6.81
CA ASP A 64 31.63 45.62 8.26
C ASP A 64 30.39 45.21 9.10
N THR A 65 29.64 44.17 8.69
CA THR A 65 28.55 43.59 9.52
C THR A 65 28.77 42.12 9.90
N GLU A 66 28.29 41.70 11.07
CA GLU A 66 28.41 40.31 11.55
C GLU A 66 27.62 39.35 10.63
N ALA A 67 28.25 38.22 10.32
CA ALA A 67 27.65 37.19 9.47
C ALA A 67 26.49 36.49 10.18
N HIS A 68 25.46 36.12 9.42
CA HIS A 68 24.34 35.35 9.95
C HIS A 68 24.82 33.97 10.45
N ILE A 69 24.50 33.65 11.71
CA ILE A 69 24.77 32.32 12.28
C ILE A 69 23.80 31.32 11.65
N GLY A 70 24.31 30.48 10.76
CA GLY A 70 23.54 29.42 10.12
C GLY A 70 22.94 28.46 11.15
N THR A 71 21.73 27.97 10.86
CA THR A 71 21.05 26.99 11.72
C THR A 71 21.45 25.58 11.31
N ARG A 72 21.85 24.74 12.26
CA ARG A 72 22.03 23.30 12.00
C ARG A 72 20.63 22.66 11.91
N PRO A 73 20.32 21.88 10.85
CA PRO A 73 19.09 21.11 10.81
C PRO A 73 18.95 20.29 12.10
N THR A 74 17.86 20.50 12.82
CA THR A 74 17.60 19.81 14.08
C THR A 74 17.15 18.38 13.81
N PHE A 75 17.76 17.43 14.51
CA PHE A 75 17.46 16.02 14.37
C PHE A 75 16.10 15.72 15.01
N GLU A 76 15.06 15.55 14.19
CA GLU A 76 13.80 15.02 14.69
C GLU A 76 13.99 13.54 15.06
N LYS A 77 13.89 13.26 16.36
CA LYS A 77 14.01 11.91 16.91
C LYS A 77 12.77 11.11 16.55
N VAL A 78 12.78 10.43 15.40
CA VAL A 78 11.94 9.22 15.24
C VAL A 78 12.70 8.05 15.85
N LEU A 79 12.70 8.04 17.18
CA LEU A 79 13.17 6.93 18.00
C LEU A 79 11.97 6.04 18.26
N THR A 80 11.62 5.19 17.30
CA THR A 80 10.48 4.28 17.46
C THR A 80 10.82 2.89 16.94
N GLU A 81 11.04 2.00 17.89
CA GLU A 81 10.79 0.55 17.86
C GLU A 81 11.14 -0.21 16.58
N LYS A 82 12.31 -0.86 16.64
CA LYS A 82 12.83 -1.85 15.69
C LYS A 82 11.75 -2.90 15.39
N LEU A 83 11.47 -3.18 14.11
CA LEU A 83 10.68 -4.36 13.73
C LEU A 83 11.55 -5.59 13.94
N PHE A 84 11.37 -6.25 15.08
CA PHE A 84 11.97 -7.56 15.33
C PHE A 84 11.05 -8.64 14.79
N ILE A 85 11.42 -9.19 13.63
CA ILE A 85 10.65 -10.18 12.89
C ILE A 85 11.22 -11.55 13.24
N LYS A 86 10.37 -12.45 13.75
CA LYS A 86 10.80 -13.80 14.11
C LYS A 86 9.70 -14.82 13.87
N GLU A 87 10.11 -15.98 13.41
CA GLU A 87 9.22 -17.13 13.24
C GLU A 87 9.95 -18.39 13.73
N LYS A 88 9.23 -19.28 14.40
CA LYS A 88 9.77 -20.55 14.89
C LYS A 88 8.84 -21.71 14.55
N ILE A 89 9.43 -22.87 14.31
CA ILE A 89 8.71 -24.12 14.07
C ILE A 89 9.18 -25.20 15.04
N ASN A 90 8.27 -26.07 15.48
CA ASN A 90 8.60 -27.26 16.25
C ASN A 90 8.99 -28.39 15.28
N GLN A 91 10.21 -28.90 15.44
CA GLN A 91 10.78 -29.93 14.58
C GLN A 91 10.53 -31.35 15.12
N SER A 92 10.23 -31.50 16.41
CA SER A 92 10.28 -32.81 17.09
C SER A 92 9.23 -33.83 16.62
N GLU A 93 7.97 -33.41 16.48
CA GLU A 93 6.88 -34.34 16.16
C GLU A 93 6.86 -34.73 14.68
N GLN A 94 7.17 -33.79 13.78
CA GLN A 94 7.21 -34.07 12.34
C GLN A 94 8.41 -34.94 11.96
N LEU A 95 9.61 -34.67 12.50
CA LEU A 95 10.77 -35.54 12.26
C LEU A 95 10.54 -36.96 12.78
N GLN A 96 9.95 -37.12 13.97
CA GLN A 96 9.60 -38.46 14.47
C GLN A 96 8.58 -39.17 13.58
N MET A 97 7.59 -38.46 13.03
CA MET A 97 6.63 -39.03 12.09
C MET A 97 7.32 -39.48 10.79
N TYR A 98 8.26 -38.71 10.23
CA TYR A 98 8.99 -39.08 9.02
C TYR A 98 9.95 -40.27 9.22
N ILE A 99 10.64 -40.32 10.37
CA ILE A 99 11.47 -41.46 10.76
C ILE A 99 10.60 -42.72 10.94
N THR A 100 9.43 -42.58 11.57
CA THR A 100 8.49 -43.70 11.80
C THR A 100 7.86 -44.20 10.49
N ASN A 101 7.63 -43.31 9.51
CA ASN A 101 7.10 -43.63 8.19
C ASN A 101 8.15 -44.14 7.19
N GLY A 102 9.40 -44.39 7.64
CA GLY A 102 10.37 -45.16 6.88
C GLY A 102 11.24 -44.38 5.90
N VAL A 103 11.50 -43.08 6.12
CA VAL A 103 12.59 -42.37 5.42
C VAL A 103 13.92 -42.86 6.03
N PRO A 104 14.75 -43.67 5.31
CA PRO A 104 15.95 -44.29 5.87
C PRO A 104 17.21 -43.42 5.72
N ASP A 105 17.05 -42.20 5.17
CA ASP A 105 18.17 -41.36 4.72
C ASP A 105 18.37 -40.18 5.67
N ASP A 106 19.42 -40.27 6.48
CA ASP A 106 19.84 -39.24 7.43
C ASP A 106 20.16 -37.91 6.70
N ASP A 107 20.72 -37.96 5.49
CA ASP A 107 21.04 -36.78 4.68
C ASP A 107 19.76 -36.09 4.15
N GLY A 108 18.74 -36.89 3.81
CA GLY A 108 17.43 -36.39 3.40
C GLY A 108 16.70 -35.63 4.51
N LEU A 109 16.82 -36.09 5.76
CA LEU A 109 16.27 -35.41 6.92
C LEU A 109 17.02 -34.12 7.25
N ILE A 110 18.36 -34.10 7.13
CA ILE A 110 19.16 -32.87 7.29
C ILE A 110 18.74 -31.84 6.25
N LYS A 111 18.62 -32.23 4.97
CA LYS A 111 18.17 -31.35 3.89
C LYS A 111 16.78 -30.77 4.17
N TRP A 112 15.86 -31.58 4.70
CA TRP A 112 14.52 -31.12 5.05
C TRP A 112 14.53 -30.04 6.14
N VAL A 113 15.40 -30.17 7.15
CA VAL A 113 15.60 -29.13 8.16
C VAL A 113 16.17 -27.85 7.55
N PHE A 114 17.12 -27.95 6.61
CA PHE A 114 17.61 -26.78 5.87
C PHE A 114 16.53 -26.14 4.99
N ASP A 115 15.65 -26.93 4.37
CA ASP A 115 14.51 -26.42 3.61
C ASP A 115 13.53 -25.65 4.54
N ASP A 116 13.32 -26.13 5.77
CA ASP A 116 12.57 -25.39 6.79
C ASP A 116 13.25 -24.09 7.22
N MET A 117 14.57 -24.11 7.41
CA MET A 117 15.36 -22.89 7.67
C MET A 117 15.18 -21.88 6.54
N GLY A 118 15.17 -22.34 5.28
CA GLY A 118 14.86 -21.53 4.10
C GLY A 118 13.46 -20.93 4.14
N ARG A 119 12.43 -21.75 4.38
CA ARG A 119 11.03 -21.29 4.48
C ARG A 119 10.81 -20.24 5.58
N LEU A 120 11.41 -20.46 6.76
CA LEU A 120 11.34 -19.50 7.87
C LEU A 120 12.07 -18.19 7.51
N SER A 121 13.24 -18.29 6.87
CA SER A 121 14.00 -17.11 6.44
C SER A 121 13.26 -16.32 5.35
N ASP A 122 12.62 -17.00 4.40
CA ASP A 122 11.76 -16.36 3.39
C ASP A 122 10.53 -15.69 4.00
N SER A 123 10.00 -16.21 5.11
CA SER A 123 8.89 -15.58 5.82
C SER A 123 9.32 -14.27 6.49
N VAL A 124 10.54 -14.23 7.03
CA VAL A 124 11.17 -12.99 7.53
C VAL A 124 11.33 -11.96 6.39
N VAL A 125 11.86 -12.37 5.24
CA VAL A 125 12.01 -11.48 4.07
C VAL A 125 10.66 -11.04 3.49
N THR A 126 9.65 -11.91 3.49
CA THR A 126 8.29 -11.56 3.07
C THR A 126 7.74 -10.41 3.91
N ARG A 127 8.04 -10.41 5.21
CA ARG A 127 7.62 -9.31 6.10
C ARG A 127 8.33 -7.99 5.79
N THR A 128 9.59 -8.01 5.34
CA THR A 128 10.28 -6.79 4.93
C THR A 128 9.67 -6.20 3.65
N LYS A 129 9.20 -7.05 2.74
CA LYS A 129 8.46 -6.60 1.54
C LYS A 129 7.10 -6.00 1.87
N ILE A 130 6.35 -6.59 2.80
CA ILE A 130 5.10 -5.99 3.31
C ILE A 130 5.38 -4.60 3.88
N ALA A 131 6.48 -4.44 4.61
CA ALA A 131 6.92 -3.15 5.14
C ALA A 131 7.25 -2.13 4.03
N LYS A 132 8.06 -2.52 3.03
CA LYS A 132 8.39 -1.68 1.85
C LYS A 132 7.13 -1.27 1.07
N GLY A 133 6.21 -2.22 0.89
CA GLY A 133 4.94 -2.02 0.20
C GLY A 133 4.00 -1.05 0.93
N ASN A 134 3.81 -1.23 2.24
CA ASN A 134 3.00 -0.33 3.07
C ASN A 134 3.52 1.12 3.06
N LEU A 135 4.85 1.30 3.10
CA LEU A 135 5.49 2.61 2.96
C LEU A 135 5.10 3.25 1.63
N MET A 136 5.22 2.51 0.52
CA MET A 136 4.88 3.04 -0.81
C MET A 136 3.38 3.24 -1.02
N SER A 137 2.51 2.43 -0.40
CA SER A 137 1.05 2.49 -0.61
C SER A 137 0.35 3.53 0.28
N THR A 138 0.83 3.77 1.50
CA THR A 138 0.13 4.65 2.46
C THR A 138 1.05 5.59 3.25
N GLY A 139 2.37 5.33 3.23
CA GLY A 139 3.33 6.05 4.08
C GLY A 139 3.22 5.71 5.55
N ILE A 140 2.40 4.73 5.93
CA ILE A 140 2.17 4.31 7.31
C ILE A 140 2.16 2.79 7.35
N MET A 141 2.82 2.21 8.34
CA MET A 141 2.71 0.78 8.61
C MET A 141 1.92 0.57 9.91
N LYS A 142 0.83 -0.17 9.83
CA LYS A 142 0.07 -0.62 11.00
C LYS A 142 0.32 -2.10 11.20
N ILE A 143 0.82 -2.47 12.36
CA ILE A 143 1.06 -3.86 12.74
C ILE A 143 0.13 -4.18 13.90
N LYS A 144 -0.78 -5.12 13.67
CA LYS A 144 -1.71 -5.63 14.68
C LYS A 144 -1.71 -7.14 14.66
N GLU A 145 -0.69 -7.74 15.24
CA GLU A 145 -0.48 -9.19 15.26
C GLU A 145 0.25 -9.61 16.53
N ASN A 146 0.04 -10.85 16.98
CA ASN A 146 0.76 -11.43 18.12
C ASN A 146 0.79 -10.53 19.39
N ASN A 147 -0.35 -9.92 19.72
CA ASN A 147 -0.53 -8.96 20.82
C ASN A 147 0.32 -7.67 20.74
N LEU A 148 0.91 -7.39 19.57
CA LEU A 148 1.57 -6.12 19.26
C LEU A 148 0.61 -5.26 18.44
N ASP A 149 0.37 -4.02 18.89
CA ASP A 149 -0.37 -2.99 18.15
C ASP A 149 0.56 -1.77 18.05
N MET A 150 1.21 -1.60 16.89
CA MET A 150 2.12 -0.49 16.63
C MET A 150 1.81 0.16 15.30
N THR A 151 1.97 1.48 15.25
CA THR A 151 1.87 2.27 14.02
C THR A 151 3.17 3.02 13.80
N ILE A 152 3.78 2.83 12.63
CA ILE A 152 4.98 3.53 12.19
C ILE A 152 4.55 4.50 11.10
N ASP A 153 4.73 5.79 11.33
CA ASP A 153 4.57 6.83 10.31
C ASP A 153 5.96 7.16 9.74
N PHE A 154 6.10 7.08 8.42
CA PHE A 154 7.34 7.39 7.72
C PHE A 154 7.52 8.89 7.45
N GLY A 155 6.61 9.73 7.97
CA GLY A 155 6.73 11.17 7.93
C GLY A 155 6.32 11.79 6.59
N ILE A 156 5.60 11.06 5.74
CA ILE A 156 5.07 11.60 4.48
C ILE A 156 3.97 12.63 4.81
N PRO A 157 4.15 13.92 4.44
CA PRO A 157 3.18 14.98 4.66
C PRO A 157 1.77 14.64 4.16
N ALA A 158 0.75 15.07 4.91
CA ALA A 158 -0.65 14.84 4.55
C ALA A 158 -1.02 15.44 3.18
N GLU A 159 -0.39 16.57 2.80
CA GLU A 159 -0.60 17.22 1.50
C GLU A 159 -0.12 16.38 0.30
N GLN A 160 0.78 15.43 0.56
CA GLN A 160 1.29 14.49 -0.45
C GLN A 160 0.49 13.19 -0.49
N LYS A 161 -0.53 13.05 0.35
CA LYS A 161 -1.50 11.95 0.34
C LYS A 161 -2.80 12.45 -0.29
N ILE A 162 -2.95 12.21 -1.60
CA ILE A 162 -4.03 12.79 -2.40
C ILE A 162 -5.03 11.73 -2.88
N ASN A 163 -6.20 12.20 -3.32
CA ASN A 163 -7.17 11.36 -4.01
C ASN A 163 -7.26 11.75 -5.48
N PHE A 164 -7.32 10.73 -6.32
CA PHE A 164 -7.60 10.78 -7.75
C PHE A 164 -9.03 10.36 -8.01
N GLY A 165 -9.58 10.76 -9.15
CA GLY A 165 -10.92 10.36 -9.55
C GLY A 165 -10.99 8.91 -10.01
N ASN A 166 -12.13 8.53 -10.57
CA ASN A 166 -12.36 7.16 -10.99
C ASN A 166 -11.71 6.86 -12.35
N TRP A 167 -10.50 6.32 -12.32
CA TRP A 167 -9.78 5.90 -13.52
C TRP A 167 -10.46 4.73 -14.26
N SER A 168 -11.46 4.06 -13.67
CA SER A 168 -12.25 3.07 -14.41
C SER A 168 -13.19 3.71 -15.44
N ASP A 169 -13.47 5.00 -15.34
CA ASP A 169 -14.26 5.77 -16.31
C ASP A 169 -13.36 6.15 -17.50
N PRO A 170 -13.61 5.62 -18.72
CA PRO A 170 -12.78 5.93 -19.89
C PRO A 170 -12.80 7.41 -20.29
N GLU A 171 -13.79 8.19 -19.86
CA GLU A 171 -13.90 9.63 -20.13
C GLU A 171 -13.18 10.51 -19.09
N TYR A 172 -12.75 9.95 -17.96
CA TYR A 172 -12.14 10.72 -16.88
C TYR A 172 -10.78 11.27 -17.29
N ASP A 173 -10.44 12.49 -16.85
CA ASP A 173 -9.14 13.10 -17.17
C ASP A 173 -8.02 12.61 -16.23
N ILE A 174 -7.44 11.46 -16.58
CA ILE A 174 -6.29 10.88 -15.87
C ILE A 174 -5.02 11.75 -16.02
N PHE A 175 -4.91 12.51 -17.11
CA PHE A 175 -3.70 13.30 -17.38
C PHE A 175 -3.54 14.44 -16.37
N SER A 176 -4.64 15.11 -16.04
CA SER A 176 -4.68 16.13 -14.97
C SER A 176 -4.33 15.59 -13.59
N ASP A 177 -4.72 14.35 -13.27
CA ASP A 177 -4.35 13.69 -12.01
C ASP A 177 -2.82 13.49 -11.91
N ILE A 178 -2.21 12.98 -12.98
CA ILE A 178 -0.75 12.81 -13.07
C ILE A 178 -0.05 14.17 -12.96
N GLN A 179 -0.53 15.18 -13.68
CA GLN A 179 0.00 16.54 -13.59
C GLN A 179 -0.04 17.11 -12.18
N LYS A 180 -1.15 16.91 -11.47
CA LYS A 180 -1.33 17.37 -10.09
C LYS A 180 -0.29 16.75 -9.15
N ALA A 181 -0.06 15.44 -9.24
CA ALA A 181 0.94 14.78 -8.41
C ALA A 181 2.37 15.26 -8.71
N VAL A 182 2.71 15.39 -10.00
CA VAL A 182 4.01 15.91 -10.42
C VAL A 182 4.20 17.37 -9.97
N LYS A 183 3.14 18.18 -9.99
CA LYS A 183 3.19 19.57 -9.54
C LYS A 183 3.50 19.67 -8.05
N ILE A 184 2.89 18.85 -7.21
CA ILE A 184 3.15 18.83 -5.75
C ILE A 184 4.64 18.60 -5.48
N LEU A 185 5.26 17.64 -6.18
CA LEU A 185 6.70 17.38 -6.05
C LEU A 185 7.54 18.56 -6.54
N LYS A 186 7.18 19.17 -7.68
CA LYS A 186 7.88 20.35 -8.21
C LYS A 186 7.81 21.55 -7.27
N ASP A 187 6.66 21.78 -6.63
CA ASP A 187 6.47 22.87 -5.66
C ASP A 187 7.37 22.69 -4.42
N GLN A 188 7.77 21.44 -4.13
CA GLN A 188 8.74 21.10 -3.08
C GLN A 188 10.20 21.03 -3.59
N GLY A 189 10.46 21.45 -4.83
CA GLY A 189 11.79 21.41 -5.44
C GLY A 189 12.26 20.00 -5.84
N LYS A 190 11.35 19.03 -5.93
CA LYS A 190 11.64 17.63 -6.27
C LYS A 190 11.23 17.33 -7.72
N ILE A 191 11.98 16.45 -8.39
CA ILE A 191 11.71 16.04 -9.77
C ILE A 191 11.31 14.56 -9.76
N ALA A 192 10.01 14.31 -9.84
CA ALA A 192 9.48 12.96 -9.98
C ALA A 192 10.01 12.30 -11.25
N ASN A 193 10.49 11.06 -11.15
CA ASN A 193 10.99 10.30 -12.29
C ASN A 193 10.47 8.85 -12.33
N ARG A 194 9.66 8.45 -11.34
CA ARG A 194 9.04 7.13 -11.25
C ARG A 194 7.57 7.25 -10.83
N MET A 195 6.77 6.34 -11.35
CA MET A 195 5.37 6.12 -11.00
C MET A 195 5.16 4.63 -10.74
N LEU A 196 4.93 4.27 -9.49
CA LEU A 196 4.59 2.92 -9.05
C LEU A 196 3.08 2.75 -8.97
N THR A 197 2.51 1.72 -9.60
CA THR A 197 1.08 1.41 -9.46
C THR A 197 0.81 -0.08 -9.74
N SER A 198 -0.45 -0.51 -9.75
CA SER A 198 -0.85 -1.87 -10.13
C SER A 198 -1.09 -2.00 -11.64
N ASP A 199 -0.96 -3.20 -12.21
CA ASP A 199 -1.34 -3.42 -13.62
C ASP A 199 -2.80 -3.01 -13.88
N THR A 200 -3.69 -3.19 -12.91
CA THR A 200 -5.08 -2.73 -12.98
C THR A 200 -5.19 -1.23 -13.30
N GLN A 201 -4.41 -0.37 -12.64
CA GLN A 201 -4.37 1.06 -12.98
C GLN A 201 -3.68 1.32 -14.32
N VAL A 202 -2.61 0.59 -14.63
CA VAL A 202 -1.95 0.69 -15.96
C VAL A 202 -2.94 0.41 -17.09
N GLN A 203 -3.73 -0.66 -16.99
CA GLN A 203 -4.74 -0.99 -17.99
C GLN A 203 -5.82 0.09 -18.11
N ARG A 204 -6.20 0.74 -16.99
CA ARG A 204 -7.13 1.88 -16.99
C ARG A 204 -6.57 3.09 -17.73
N ILE A 205 -5.30 3.43 -17.48
CA ILE A 205 -4.61 4.51 -18.20
C ILE A 205 -4.59 4.21 -19.71
N ARG A 206 -4.26 2.97 -20.11
CA ARG A 206 -4.17 2.57 -21.52
C ARG A 206 -5.51 2.58 -22.26
N LYS A 207 -6.62 2.37 -21.53
CA LYS A 207 -7.99 2.37 -22.07
C LYS A 207 -8.65 3.75 -22.04
N ASN A 208 -8.05 4.73 -21.38
CA ASN A 208 -8.59 6.07 -21.25
C ASN A 208 -8.61 6.83 -22.58
N LYS A 209 -9.70 7.53 -22.87
CA LYS A 209 -9.86 8.24 -24.15
C LYS A 209 -8.94 9.44 -24.28
N SER A 210 -8.76 10.24 -23.22
CA SER A 210 -7.83 11.37 -23.25
C SER A 210 -6.42 10.90 -23.57
N MET A 211 -6.02 9.75 -23.02
CA MET A 211 -4.74 9.11 -23.31
C MET A 211 -4.63 8.63 -24.76
N GLN A 212 -5.67 8.00 -25.30
CA GLN A 212 -5.71 7.56 -26.70
C GLN A 212 -5.67 8.74 -27.67
N ILE A 213 -6.39 9.83 -27.37
CA ILE A 213 -6.42 11.04 -28.20
C ILE A 213 -5.05 11.71 -28.19
N ALA A 214 -4.39 11.81 -27.04
CA ALA A 214 -3.05 12.41 -26.93
C ALA A 214 -2.01 11.67 -27.79
N ILE A 215 -2.11 10.34 -27.91
CA ILE A 215 -1.13 9.51 -28.62
C ILE A 215 -1.48 9.30 -30.10
N TYR A 216 -2.77 9.06 -30.41
CA TYR A 216 -3.20 8.65 -31.76
C TYR A 216 -4.06 9.69 -32.50
N GLY A 217 -4.41 10.80 -31.85
CA GLY A 217 -5.37 11.78 -32.34
C GLY A 217 -6.82 11.32 -32.25
N ALA A 218 -7.75 12.25 -32.46
CA ALA A 218 -9.20 12.01 -32.30
C ALA A 218 -9.78 10.94 -33.26
N THR A 219 -9.12 10.67 -34.39
CA THR A 219 -9.61 9.74 -35.43
C THR A 219 -9.43 8.27 -35.06
N ASN A 220 -8.56 7.95 -34.08
CA ASN A 220 -8.17 6.57 -33.73
C ASN A 220 -8.57 6.17 -32.30
N VAL A 221 -9.55 6.88 -31.72
CA VAL A 221 -10.12 6.54 -30.41
C VAL A 221 -10.70 5.13 -30.45
N GLY A 222 -10.36 4.30 -29.47
CA GLY A 222 -10.68 2.88 -29.42
C GLY A 222 -9.50 1.94 -29.68
N LYS A 223 -8.37 2.46 -30.21
CA LYS A 223 -7.12 1.69 -30.25
C LYS A 223 -6.49 1.66 -28.86
N LEU A 224 -6.17 0.46 -28.36
CA LEU A 224 -5.51 0.29 -27.06
C LEU A 224 -4.08 0.84 -27.13
N VAL A 225 -3.75 1.76 -26.22
CA VAL A 225 -2.39 2.28 -26.08
C VAL A 225 -1.44 1.15 -25.68
N THR A 226 -0.32 0.98 -26.36
CA THR A 226 0.71 0.00 -25.97
C THR A 226 1.53 0.51 -24.78
N MET A 227 2.17 -0.39 -24.03
CA MET A 227 3.04 0.05 -22.92
C MET A 227 4.21 0.90 -23.39
N ALA A 228 4.76 0.64 -24.57
CA ALA A 228 5.85 1.44 -25.13
C ALA A 228 5.41 2.88 -25.44
N GLU A 229 4.21 3.05 -25.99
CA GLU A 229 3.65 4.37 -26.27
C GLU A 229 3.29 5.14 -25.00
N LEU A 230 2.68 4.46 -24.01
CA LEU A 230 2.39 5.05 -22.70
C LEU A 230 3.69 5.52 -22.01
N GLN A 231 4.69 4.63 -21.96
CA GLN A 231 5.98 4.91 -21.34
C GLN A 231 6.70 6.08 -22.03
N ARG A 232 6.69 6.14 -23.36
CA ARG A 232 7.27 7.26 -24.11
C ARG A 232 6.59 8.58 -23.79
N MET A 233 5.26 8.61 -23.82
CA MET A 233 4.50 9.83 -23.57
C MET A 233 4.72 10.35 -22.14
N LEU A 234 4.63 9.48 -21.12
CA LEU A 234 4.87 9.89 -19.73
C LEU A 234 6.32 10.33 -19.50
N GLN A 235 7.29 9.74 -20.21
CA GLN A 235 8.68 10.16 -20.18
C GLN A 235 8.88 11.54 -20.85
N GLU A 236 8.21 11.80 -21.96
CA GLU A 236 8.33 13.08 -22.68
C GLU A 236 7.71 14.23 -21.90
N GLU A 237 6.45 14.06 -21.46
CA GLU A 237 5.65 15.09 -20.79
C GLU A 237 6.01 15.28 -19.32
N PHE A 238 6.24 14.18 -18.59
CA PHE A 238 6.41 14.21 -17.13
C PHE A 238 7.76 13.71 -16.63
N LYS A 239 8.61 13.16 -17.52
CA LYS A 239 9.87 12.48 -17.16
C LYS A 239 9.66 11.25 -16.26
N LEU A 240 8.47 10.66 -16.31
CA LEU A 240 8.07 9.53 -15.48
C LEU A 240 8.28 8.20 -16.19
N GLN A 241 8.82 7.23 -15.45
CA GLN A 241 8.77 5.82 -15.80
C GLN A 241 7.75 5.07 -14.95
N VAL A 242 6.85 4.36 -15.62
CA VAL A 242 5.80 3.56 -14.97
C VAL A 242 6.33 2.18 -14.64
N ILE A 243 6.11 1.76 -13.40
CA ILE A 243 6.46 0.43 -12.90
C ILE A 243 5.20 -0.16 -12.26
N SER A 244 4.86 -1.39 -12.63
CA SER A 244 3.75 -2.13 -12.03
C SER A 244 4.24 -3.04 -10.90
N CYS A 245 3.54 -3.04 -9.76
CA CYS A 245 3.77 -3.96 -8.66
C CYS A 245 2.49 -4.73 -8.34
N ASP A 246 2.45 -5.99 -8.79
CA ASP A 246 1.32 -6.91 -8.61
C ASP A 246 1.69 -8.13 -7.77
N GLU A 247 2.87 -8.10 -7.15
CA GLU A 247 3.40 -9.18 -6.34
C GLU A 247 2.51 -9.39 -5.10
N MET A 248 2.32 -10.67 -4.73
CA MET A 248 1.44 -11.08 -3.65
C MET A 248 2.19 -11.92 -2.62
N PHE A 249 1.64 -11.96 -1.40
CA PHE A 249 2.03 -12.89 -0.34
C PHE A 249 0.82 -13.68 0.15
N ALA A 250 1.07 -14.89 0.63
CA ALA A 250 0.07 -15.70 1.30
C ALA A 250 0.11 -15.46 2.81
N TYR A 251 -1.04 -15.52 3.46
CA TYR A 251 -1.19 -15.48 4.90
C TYR A 251 -2.29 -16.44 5.33
N VAL A 252 -2.28 -16.84 6.60
CA VAL A 252 -3.38 -17.61 7.20
C VAL A 252 -4.33 -16.62 7.87
N ASN A 253 -5.59 -16.60 7.42
CA ASN A 253 -6.59 -15.73 8.00
C ASN A 253 -7.06 -16.23 9.38
N SER A 254 -7.93 -15.46 10.05
CA SER A 254 -8.49 -15.84 11.36
C SER A 254 -9.31 -17.14 11.34
N SER A 255 -9.73 -17.62 10.17
CA SER A 255 -10.45 -18.89 10.00
C SER A 255 -9.52 -20.08 9.75
N GLY A 256 -8.20 -19.90 9.74
CA GLY A 256 -7.23 -20.97 9.47
C GLY A 256 -7.05 -21.29 7.98
N THR A 257 -7.64 -20.51 7.07
CA THR A 257 -7.55 -20.72 5.62
C THR A 257 -6.43 -19.86 5.03
N LYS A 258 -5.72 -20.40 4.03
CA LYS A 258 -4.75 -19.63 3.25
C LYS A 258 -5.49 -18.59 2.38
N ALA A 259 -5.09 -17.34 2.52
CA ALA A 259 -5.54 -16.22 1.71
C ALA A 259 -4.32 -15.49 1.12
N ASN A 260 -4.52 -14.75 0.04
CA ASN A 260 -3.47 -13.96 -0.59
C ASN A 260 -3.76 -12.48 -0.41
N ASN A 261 -2.71 -11.68 -0.27
CA ASN A 261 -2.80 -10.22 -0.29
C ASN A 261 -1.65 -9.64 -1.13
N ARG A 262 -1.79 -8.41 -1.61
CA ARG A 262 -0.76 -7.73 -2.40
C ARG A 262 0.26 -7.05 -1.48
N TYR A 263 1.51 -6.94 -1.93
CA TYR A 263 2.48 -6.09 -1.22
C TYR A 263 2.18 -4.60 -1.42
N PHE A 264 1.67 -4.22 -2.59
CA PHE A 264 1.27 -2.86 -2.93
C PHE A 264 -0.23 -2.84 -3.25
N ASP A 265 -0.96 -1.93 -2.59
CA ASP A 265 -2.41 -1.81 -2.72
C ASP A 265 -2.83 -1.47 -4.16
N GLU A 266 -3.85 -2.17 -4.67
CA GLU A 266 -4.25 -2.08 -6.09
C GLU A 266 -4.77 -0.69 -6.48
N ASP A 267 -5.39 0.03 -5.55
CA ASP A 267 -5.98 1.35 -5.73
C ASP A 267 -4.98 2.51 -5.54
N LYS A 268 -3.69 2.21 -5.35
CA LYS A 268 -2.66 3.22 -5.11
C LYS A 268 -1.83 3.53 -6.35
N VAL A 269 -1.37 4.77 -6.39
CA VAL A 269 -0.42 5.27 -7.38
C VAL A 269 0.58 6.15 -6.64
N THR A 270 1.86 5.82 -6.74
CA THR A 270 2.91 6.49 -5.99
C THR A 270 3.92 7.10 -6.94
N PHE A 271 4.05 8.42 -6.89
CA PHE A 271 5.05 9.19 -7.64
C PHE A 271 6.22 9.47 -6.72
N TYR A 272 7.44 9.22 -7.18
CA TYR A 272 8.60 9.43 -6.34
C TYR A 272 9.82 9.87 -7.15
N THR A 273 10.77 10.47 -6.44
CA THR A 273 12.10 10.82 -6.94
C THR A 273 13.03 9.66 -6.64
N ALA A 274 13.43 8.92 -7.68
CA ALA A 274 14.42 7.86 -7.58
C ALA A 274 15.81 8.37 -7.97
N ASP A 275 16.85 7.74 -7.44
CA ASP A 275 18.22 7.92 -7.93
C ASP A 275 18.44 7.20 -9.27
N VAL A 276 19.69 7.24 -9.77
CA VAL A 276 20.09 6.60 -11.03
C VAL A 276 19.89 5.08 -11.03
N SER A 277 19.88 4.43 -9.87
CA SER A 277 19.65 3.01 -9.71
C SER A 277 18.16 2.64 -9.61
N GLY A 278 17.27 3.64 -9.53
CA GLY A 278 15.84 3.45 -9.32
C GLY A 278 15.43 3.38 -7.85
N SER A 279 16.36 3.63 -6.93
CA SER A 279 16.14 3.60 -5.50
C SER A 279 15.51 4.91 -4.98
N ALA A 280 14.56 4.78 -4.04
CA ALA A 280 13.99 5.91 -3.30
C ALA A 280 14.50 5.96 -1.85
N GLY A 281 15.17 4.91 -1.39
CA GLY A 281 15.55 4.74 0.00
C GLY A 281 16.35 3.46 0.23
N ILE A 282 16.37 2.98 1.46
CA ILE A 282 17.17 1.81 1.83
C ILE A 282 16.35 0.87 2.72
N GLY A 283 16.45 -0.43 2.48
CA GLY A 283 16.02 -1.45 3.42
C GLY A 283 17.11 -1.66 4.46
N LEU A 284 16.98 -1.03 5.64
CA LEU A 284 18.03 -1.07 6.65
C LEU A 284 17.88 -2.32 7.52
N TRP A 285 18.95 -3.11 7.62
CA TRP A 285 19.04 -4.29 8.47
C TRP A 285 19.98 -4.06 9.65
N GLY A 286 19.56 -4.48 10.83
CA GLY A 286 20.32 -4.36 12.08
C GLY A 286 20.71 -5.72 12.66
N PRO A 287 21.62 -5.75 13.64
CA PRO A 287 22.01 -6.98 14.31
C PRO A 287 20.85 -7.50 15.16
N THR A 288 20.52 -8.77 15.02
CA THR A 288 19.56 -9.43 15.92
C THR A 288 20.20 -9.77 17.27
N PRO A 289 19.44 -9.89 18.38
CA PRO A 289 20.00 -10.36 19.65
C PRO A 289 20.67 -11.74 19.53
N GLU A 290 20.16 -12.60 18.64
CA GLU A 290 20.70 -13.93 18.39
C GLU A 290 22.09 -13.92 17.73
N GLU A 291 22.50 -12.82 17.09
CA GLU A 291 23.86 -12.67 16.54
C GLU A 291 24.93 -12.71 17.62
N ALA A 292 24.59 -12.43 18.88
CA ALA A 292 25.52 -12.52 20.00
C ALA A 292 26.08 -13.95 20.19
N GLU A 293 25.32 -14.99 19.81
CA GLU A 293 25.80 -16.38 19.85
C GLU A 293 26.91 -16.64 18.81
N TYR A 294 26.98 -15.80 17.77
CA TYR A 294 27.95 -15.88 16.68
C TYR A 294 29.04 -14.80 16.79
N ALA A 295 29.20 -14.17 17.96
CA ALA A 295 30.15 -13.08 18.18
C ALA A 295 31.62 -13.45 17.87
N ALA A 296 31.96 -14.75 17.84
CA ALA A 296 33.28 -15.23 17.43
C ALA A 296 33.56 -15.06 15.92
N PHE A 297 32.53 -14.80 15.10
CA PHE A 297 32.61 -14.78 13.64
C PHE A 297 32.25 -13.40 13.05
N GLN A 298 33.05 -12.38 13.37
CA GLN A 298 32.73 -10.98 13.04
C GLN A 298 32.50 -10.72 11.53
N GLU A 299 33.32 -11.29 10.64
CA GLU A 299 33.12 -11.15 9.18
C GLU A 299 31.83 -11.82 8.68
N ALA A 300 31.36 -12.86 9.38
CA ALA A 300 30.12 -13.56 9.04
C ALA A 300 28.90 -12.70 9.34
N LEU A 301 28.96 -11.95 10.44
CA LEU A 301 27.86 -11.13 10.92
C LEU A 301 27.51 -10.02 9.92
N GLU A 302 28.46 -9.50 9.15
CA GLU A 302 28.19 -8.43 8.18
C GLU A 302 27.31 -8.88 7.00
N LYS A 303 27.34 -10.17 6.66
CA LYS A 303 26.60 -10.74 5.51
C LYS A 303 25.29 -11.42 5.91
N MET A 304 25.07 -11.61 7.21
CA MET A 304 23.94 -12.38 7.73
C MET A 304 22.72 -11.49 7.98
N PHE A 305 21.87 -11.30 6.99
CA PHE A 305 20.64 -10.50 7.16
C PHE A 305 19.58 -11.18 8.04
N VAL A 306 19.49 -12.51 7.95
CA VAL A 306 18.58 -13.34 8.76
C VAL A 306 19.41 -14.30 9.61
N THR A 307 19.16 -14.32 10.91
CA THR A 307 19.85 -15.22 11.86
C THR A 307 19.00 -16.46 12.10
N VAL A 308 19.59 -17.65 12.02
CA VAL A 308 18.89 -18.91 12.30
C VAL A 308 19.44 -19.57 13.55
N THR A 309 18.59 -19.77 14.56
CA THR A 309 18.95 -20.41 15.83
C THR A 309 18.14 -21.69 16.05
N MET A 310 18.73 -22.61 16.80
CA MET A 310 18.13 -23.89 17.16
C MET A 310 18.39 -24.16 18.63
N TRP A 311 17.37 -24.63 19.35
CA TRP A 311 17.50 -25.04 20.74
C TRP A 311 16.51 -26.14 21.10
N SER A 312 16.78 -26.83 22.20
CA SER A 312 15.90 -27.84 22.77
C SER A 312 15.24 -27.30 24.04
N THR A 313 13.96 -27.58 24.23
CA THR A 313 13.24 -27.36 25.49
C THR A 313 13.09 -28.70 26.19
N GLN A 314 13.23 -28.73 27.52
CA GLN A 314 13.17 -29.96 28.31
C GLN A 314 11.73 -30.35 28.69
N ASP A 315 10.85 -29.36 28.87
CA ASP A 315 9.42 -29.58 29.15
C ASP A 315 8.55 -28.50 28.48
N PRO A 316 7.76 -28.82 27.44
CA PRO A 316 7.72 -30.12 26.73
C PRO A 316 9.03 -30.39 25.97
N VAL A 317 9.37 -31.68 25.78
CA VAL A 317 10.53 -32.09 24.98
C VAL A 317 10.29 -31.71 23.52
N ALA A 318 10.88 -30.62 23.08
CA ALA A 318 10.72 -30.09 21.73
C ALA A 318 12.02 -29.42 21.25
N LYS A 319 12.36 -29.62 19.99
CA LYS A 319 13.44 -28.93 19.30
C LYS A 319 12.85 -27.87 18.39
N TRP A 320 13.39 -26.67 18.48
CA TRP A 320 12.91 -25.50 17.78
C TRP A 320 13.94 -25.03 16.78
N THR A 321 13.48 -24.64 15.59
CA THR A 321 14.24 -23.84 14.64
C THR A 321 13.57 -22.48 14.55
N LYS A 322 14.34 -21.40 14.66
CA LYS A 322 13.86 -20.01 14.61
C LYS A 322 14.69 -19.20 13.62
N ALA A 323 14.03 -18.48 12.73
CA ALA A 323 14.64 -17.41 11.96
C ALA A 323 14.28 -16.06 12.57
N SER A 324 15.25 -15.15 12.68
CA SER A 324 15.04 -13.78 13.16
C SER A 324 15.72 -12.76 12.25
N GLY A 325 15.10 -11.60 12.11
CA GLY A 325 15.63 -10.45 11.37
C GLY A 325 15.22 -9.14 12.03
N MET A 326 16.08 -8.14 11.94
CA MET A 326 15.78 -6.77 12.34
C MET A 326 15.83 -5.86 11.14
N PHE A 327 14.69 -5.25 10.80
CA PHE A 327 14.53 -4.51 9.56
C PHE A 327 13.72 -3.22 9.74
N ILE A 328 14.04 -2.19 8.96
CA ILE A 328 13.15 -1.04 8.74
C ILE A 328 13.40 -0.46 7.34
N PRO A 329 12.36 -0.18 6.53
CA PRO A 329 12.55 0.59 5.32
C PRO A 329 12.74 2.07 5.71
N VAL A 330 13.77 2.69 5.17
CA VAL A 330 14.12 4.08 5.39
C VAL A 330 13.82 4.85 4.12
N LEU A 331 13.01 5.91 4.25
CA LEU A 331 12.76 6.89 3.20
C LEU A 331 13.50 8.19 3.58
N PRO A 332 14.70 8.44 3.03
CA PRO A 332 15.50 9.62 3.37
C PRO A 332 14.79 10.95 3.11
N ASP A 333 13.92 10.98 2.11
CA ASP A 333 13.21 12.18 1.67
C ASP A 333 11.69 11.94 1.60
N PRO A 334 10.97 12.13 2.73
CA PRO A 334 9.52 12.02 2.76
C PRO A 334 8.78 13.06 1.90
N TYR A 335 9.47 14.14 1.52
CA TYR A 335 8.97 15.16 0.59
C TYR A 335 9.18 14.75 -0.88
N GLY A 336 10.01 13.74 -1.14
CA GLY A 336 10.29 13.22 -2.48
C GLY A 336 9.23 12.28 -3.04
N ILE A 337 8.10 12.10 -2.35
CA ILE A 337 7.07 11.11 -2.67
C ILE A 337 5.65 11.70 -2.59
N VAL A 338 4.77 11.31 -3.50
CA VAL A 338 3.33 11.61 -3.48
C VAL A 338 2.58 10.30 -3.65
N ILE A 339 1.66 10.02 -2.73
CA ILE A 339 0.82 8.82 -2.73
C ILE A 339 -0.59 9.24 -3.07
N ALA A 340 -1.12 8.71 -4.16
CA ALA A 340 -2.47 8.95 -4.61
C ALA A 340 -3.34 7.70 -4.46
N THR A 341 -4.57 7.89 -4.01
CA THR A 341 -5.61 6.85 -4.01
C THR A 341 -6.55 7.07 -5.18
N VAL A 342 -6.63 6.10 -6.08
CA VAL A 342 -7.60 6.09 -7.19
C VAL A 342 -8.95 5.70 -6.63
N LEU A 343 -9.88 6.65 -6.60
CA LEU A 343 -11.24 6.40 -6.18
C LEU A 343 -11.96 5.58 -7.25
N THR A 344 -11.86 4.26 -7.17
CA THR A 344 -12.82 3.40 -7.86
C THR A 344 -14.21 3.75 -7.33
N GLY A 345 -15.26 3.68 -8.15
CA GLY A 345 -16.65 3.84 -7.70
C GLY A 345 -17.11 2.82 -6.64
N SER A 346 -16.20 2.19 -5.90
CA SER A 346 -16.37 1.26 -4.79
C SER A 346 -16.70 1.94 -3.45
N GLY A 347 -17.17 3.19 -3.47
CA GLY A 347 -17.87 3.71 -2.30
C GLY A 347 -19.08 2.82 -2.01
N THR A 348 -19.35 2.55 -0.74
CA THR A 348 -20.63 1.95 -0.37
C THR A 348 -21.70 3.00 -0.59
N LEU A 349 -22.72 2.70 -1.40
CA LEU A 349 -23.86 3.61 -1.56
C LEU A 349 -24.51 3.82 -0.19
N GLY A 350 -24.52 5.06 0.30
CA GLY A 350 -25.19 5.38 1.54
C GLY A 350 -26.70 5.16 1.41
N THR A 351 -27.36 4.86 2.52
CA THR A 351 -28.81 4.64 2.53
C THR A 351 -29.54 5.92 2.90
N LEU A 352 -30.58 6.26 2.12
CA LEU A 352 -31.58 7.25 2.50
C LEU A 352 -32.86 6.53 2.93
N THR A 353 -33.43 6.95 4.05
CA THR A 353 -34.81 6.63 4.39
C THR A 353 -35.71 7.63 3.66
N VAL A 354 -36.60 7.14 2.80
CA VAL A 354 -37.52 7.97 2.01
C VAL A 354 -38.94 7.61 2.44
N ASN A 355 -39.70 8.61 2.91
CA ASN A 355 -41.13 8.43 3.22
C ASN A 355 -41.96 9.28 2.26
N SER A 356 -43.09 8.73 1.82
CA SER A 356 -44.05 9.39 0.95
C SER A 356 -45.40 9.44 1.65
N VAL A 357 -45.99 10.64 1.73
CA VAL A 357 -47.32 10.89 2.29
C VAL A 357 -48.12 11.77 1.33
N ALA A 358 -49.44 11.88 1.57
CA ALA A 358 -50.30 12.72 0.75
C ALA A 358 -49.76 14.16 0.66
N GLY A 359 -49.63 14.67 -0.57
CA GLY A 359 -49.18 16.03 -0.86
C GLY A 359 -50.26 17.09 -0.65
N THR A 360 -50.04 18.27 -1.18
CA THR A 360 -50.90 19.44 -0.99
C THR A 360 -52.05 19.46 -2.00
N ALA A 361 -51.78 19.16 -3.28
CA ALA A 361 -52.78 19.04 -4.34
C ALA A 361 -53.08 17.57 -4.69
N SER A 362 -54.25 17.33 -5.29
CA SER A 362 -54.60 15.99 -5.80
C SER A 362 -53.58 15.56 -6.86
N GLY A 363 -53.11 14.32 -6.76
CA GLY A 363 -52.06 13.76 -7.61
C GLY A 363 -50.62 14.02 -7.12
N ASP A 364 -50.44 14.79 -6.04
CA ASP A 364 -49.13 15.07 -5.48
C ASP A 364 -48.81 14.23 -4.24
N THR A 365 -47.52 13.93 -4.05
CA THR A 365 -46.98 13.33 -2.84
C THR A 365 -45.94 14.25 -2.18
N LYS A 366 -45.99 14.32 -0.85
CA LYS A 366 -44.97 14.96 -0.04
C LYS A 366 -43.94 13.93 0.40
N VAL A 367 -42.67 14.22 0.16
CA VAL A 367 -41.57 13.31 0.47
C VAL A 367 -40.68 13.88 1.57
N THR A 368 -40.29 13.03 2.52
CA THR A 368 -39.29 13.37 3.55
C THR A 368 -38.12 12.40 3.50
N ILE A 369 -36.91 12.92 3.71
CA ILE A 369 -35.66 12.16 3.61
C ILE A 369 -34.88 12.23 4.93
N THR A 370 -34.27 11.11 5.32
CA THR A 370 -33.31 11.06 6.43
C THR A 370 -32.15 10.12 6.07
N PRO A 371 -30.88 10.51 6.29
CA PRO A 371 -30.41 11.80 6.80
C PRO A 371 -30.59 12.96 5.80
N ALA A 372 -30.52 14.20 6.30
CA ALA A 372 -30.55 15.39 5.45
C ALA A 372 -29.34 15.43 4.50
N LYS A 373 -29.48 16.09 3.34
CA LYS A 373 -28.38 16.21 2.37
C LYS A 373 -27.19 16.93 2.98
N SER A 374 -26.02 16.50 2.58
CA SER A 374 -24.77 17.16 2.92
C SER A 374 -24.66 18.49 2.16
N SER A 375 -23.96 19.48 2.72
CA SER A 375 -23.78 20.79 2.07
C SER A 375 -23.07 20.63 0.72
N GLY A 376 -23.57 21.29 -0.32
CA GLY A 376 -23.05 21.20 -1.69
C GLY A 376 -23.62 20.05 -2.54
N ASN A 377 -24.37 19.12 -1.93
CA ASN A 377 -24.99 18.02 -2.67
C ASN A 377 -26.37 18.38 -3.23
N LEU A 378 -26.79 17.61 -4.23
CA LEU A 378 -28.05 17.77 -4.97
C LEU A 378 -28.95 16.57 -4.75
N TYR A 379 -30.28 16.77 -4.83
CA TYR A 379 -31.25 15.68 -4.89
C TYR A 379 -31.74 15.47 -6.32
N LYS A 380 -31.79 14.19 -6.71
CA LYS A 380 -32.36 13.72 -7.97
C LYS A 380 -33.36 12.60 -7.70
N TYR A 381 -34.41 12.48 -8.51
CA TYR A 381 -35.39 11.41 -8.36
C TYR A 381 -35.86 10.83 -9.69
N LYS A 382 -36.41 9.62 -9.62
CA LYS A 382 -37.06 8.92 -10.72
C LYS A 382 -38.29 8.17 -10.20
N ILE A 383 -39.35 8.13 -11.00
CA ILE A 383 -40.59 7.40 -10.69
C ILE A 383 -40.73 6.26 -11.70
N ALA A 384 -41.04 5.06 -11.22
CA ALA A 384 -41.21 3.87 -12.05
C ALA A 384 -42.15 2.85 -11.39
N ASP A 385 -42.50 1.78 -12.11
CA ASP A 385 -43.28 0.65 -11.59
C ASP A 385 -42.54 -0.18 -10.53
N ALA A 386 -41.20 -0.11 -10.52
CA ALA A 386 -40.34 -0.78 -9.55
C ALA A 386 -39.19 0.13 -9.13
N ALA A 387 -38.56 -0.18 -8.00
CA ALA A 387 -37.39 0.54 -7.52
C ALA A 387 -36.27 0.52 -8.58
N THR A 388 -35.78 1.71 -8.96
CA THR A 388 -34.63 1.80 -9.86
C THR A 388 -33.36 1.47 -9.08
N THR A 389 -32.59 0.49 -9.54
CA THR A 389 -31.28 0.17 -8.95
C THR A 389 -30.31 1.34 -9.12
N VAL A 390 -29.67 1.75 -8.03
CA VAL A 390 -28.65 2.80 -8.00
C VAL A 390 -27.35 2.21 -7.49
N ILE A 391 -26.23 2.58 -8.12
CA ILE A 391 -24.87 2.24 -7.66
C ILE A 391 -24.13 3.51 -7.24
N TYR A 392 -23.23 3.40 -6.27
CA TYR A 392 -22.39 4.53 -5.87
C TYR A 392 -21.59 5.05 -7.07
N GLY A 393 -21.49 6.37 -7.20
CA GLY A 393 -20.83 7.03 -8.32
C GLY A 393 -21.63 6.98 -9.64
N GLN A 394 -22.85 6.44 -9.67
CA GLN A 394 -23.68 6.49 -10.88
C GLN A 394 -23.97 7.93 -11.27
N ASN A 395 -23.79 8.26 -12.56
CA ASN A 395 -24.20 9.56 -13.07
C ASN A 395 -25.73 9.61 -13.18
N VAL A 396 -26.35 10.51 -12.41
CA VAL A 396 -27.81 10.75 -12.36
C VAL A 396 -28.20 12.11 -12.93
N GLN A 397 -27.35 12.71 -13.77
CA GLN A 397 -27.59 14.03 -14.36
C GLN A 397 -28.94 14.13 -15.10
N THR A 398 -29.33 13.06 -15.79
CA THR A 398 -30.56 12.96 -16.58
C THR A 398 -31.82 12.74 -15.74
N TRP A 399 -31.70 12.51 -14.43
CA TRP A 399 -32.84 12.34 -13.52
C TRP A 399 -33.44 13.69 -13.17
N SER A 400 -34.72 13.68 -12.75
CA SER A 400 -35.45 14.88 -12.34
C SER A 400 -34.81 15.50 -11.10
N ALA A 401 -34.61 16.83 -11.11
CA ALA A 401 -34.09 17.55 -9.96
C ALA A 401 -35.19 17.80 -8.92
N TRP A 402 -34.83 17.73 -7.64
CA TRP A 402 -35.72 18.06 -6.53
C TRP A 402 -35.01 18.99 -5.55
N ASP A 403 -35.74 19.96 -5.01
CA ASP A 403 -35.22 20.98 -4.10
C ASP A 403 -35.04 20.47 -2.67
N GLY A 404 -35.73 19.37 -2.31
CA GLY A 404 -35.76 18.80 -0.97
C GLY A 404 -37.03 19.10 -0.18
N SER A 405 -37.97 19.87 -0.75
CA SER A 405 -39.12 20.42 -0.03
C SER A 405 -40.42 20.48 -0.81
N ALA A 406 -40.37 20.67 -2.13
CA ALA A 406 -41.55 20.74 -2.97
C ALA A 406 -42.27 19.38 -3.04
N ASP A 407 -43.58 19.41 -3.18
CA ASP A 407 -44.35 18.21 -3.46
C ASP A 407 -44.04 17.71 -4.88
N ILE A 408 -44.12 16.40 -5.08
CA ILE A 408 -43.80 15.73 -6.35
C ILE A 408 -45.09 15.13 -6.91
N THR A 409 -45.43 15.46 -8.16
CA THR A 409 -46.55 14.82 -8.87
C THR A 409 -46.20 13.39 -9.22
N ALA A 410 -46.91 12.44 -8.62
CA ALA A 410 -46.66 11.01 -8.80
C ALA A 410 -47.92 10.20 -8.50
N THR A 411 -48.21 9.17 -9.29
CA THR A 411 -49.39 8.31 -9.07
C THR A 411 -49.18 7.37 -7.88
N THR A 412 -50.18 7.26 -7.01
CA THR A 412 -50.20 6.28 -5.90
C THR A 412 -49.92 4.86 -6.40
N GLY A 413 -49.04 4.14 -5.70
CA GLY A 413 -48.64 2.77 -6.02
C GLY A 413 -47.41 2.63 -6.91
N LYS A 414 -46.93 3.70 -7.56
CA LYS A 414 -45.59 3.71 -8.20
C LYS A 414 -44.48 3.77 -7.15
N ILE A 415 -43.25 3.47 -7.53
CA ILE A 415 -42.06 3.63 -6.68
C ILE A 415 -41.33 4.92 -7.06
N ILE A 416 -41.03 5.73 -6.06
CA ILE A 416 -40.12 6.87 -6.20
C ILE A 416 -38.75 6.50 -5.62
N THR A 417 -37.71 6.61 -6.45
CA THR A 417 -36.31 6.45 -6.04
C THR A 417 -35.67 7.83 -5.97
N ILE A 418 -35.07 8.17 -4.83
CA ILE A 418 -34.34 9.43 -4.62
C ILE A 418 -32.87 9.16 -4.38
N VAL A 419 -32.03 10.02 -4.96
CA VAL A 419 -30.57 9.97 -4.90
C VAL A 419 -30.04 11.31 -4.40
N GLU A 420 -29.16 11.27 -3.40
CA GLU A 420 -28.24 12.37 -3.07
C GLU A 420 -26.99 12.19 -3.93
N CYS A 421 -26.64 13.18 -4.74
CA CYS A 421 -25.45 13.17 -5.58
C CYS A 421 -24.54 14.38 -5.30
N ASP A 422 -23.26 14.27 -5.61
CA ASP A 422 -22.35 15.41 -5.56
C ASP A 422 -22.66 16.46 -6.65
N SER A 423 -21.89 17.55 -6.65
CA SER A 423 -21.97 18.63 -7.65
C SER A 423 -21.67 18.18 -9.08
N THR A 424 -21.12 16.97 -9.28
CA THR A 424 -20.86 16.36 -10.59
C THR A 424 -21.91 15.31 -10.99
N TYR A 425 -23.03 15.26 -10.26
CA TYR A 425 -24.14 14.33 -10.45
C TYR A 425 -23.80 12.86 -10.20
N LYS A 426 -22.76 12.56 -9.41
CA LYS A 426 -22.39 11.18 -9.05
C LYS A 426 -23.10 10.79 -7.76
N ALA A 427 -23.80 9.66 -7.79
CA ALA A 427 -24.62 9.18 -6.66
C ALA A 427 -23.79 8.86 -5.42
N ILE A 428 -24.19 9.36 -4.25
CA ILE A 428 -23.53 9.12 -2.95
C ILE A 428 -24.44 8.30 -2.05
N LYS A 429 -25.73 8.66 -1.98
CA LYS A 429 -26.75 7.94 -1.20
C LYS A 429 -28.02 7.75 -2.00
N ALA A 430 -28.76 6.67 -1.75
CA ALA A 430 -30.06 6.47 -2.38
C ALA A 430 -31.07 5.79 -1.44
N GLY A 431 -32.34 6.00 -1.73
CA GLY A 431 -33.47 5.36 -1.06
C GLY A 431 -34.68 5.33 -1.97
N ASN A 432 -35.66 4.50 -1.66
CA ASN A 432 -36.90 4.41 -2.43
C ASN A 432 -38.08 4.08 -1.52
N THR A 433 -39.28 4.42 -1.99
CA THR A 433 -40.53 4.12 -1.29
C THR A 433 -41.71 4.08 -2.26
N THR A 434 -42.82 3.49 -1.82
CA THR A 434 -44.07 3.50 -2.58
C THR A 434 -44.76 4.84 -2.43
N VAL A 435 -45.19 5.42 -3.55
CA VAL A 435 -45.87 6.71 -3.60
C VAL A 435 -47.24 6.60 -2.96
N THR A 436 -47.52 7.50 -2.03
CA THR A 436 -48.84 7.80 -1.46
C THR A 436 -49.22 9.22 -1.86
N ALA A 437 -49.93 9.38 -2.97
CA ALA A 437 -50.38 10.68 -3.44
C ALA A 437 -51.71 11.08 -2.79
N LYS A 438 -51.97 12.39 -2.72
CA LYS A 438 -53.27 12.90 -2.30
C LYS A 438 -54.32 12.55 -3.35
N ALA A 439 -55.45 12.03 -2.87
CA ALA A 439 -56.61 11.72 -3.70
C ALA A 439 -57.13 12.96 -4.43
#